data_AF-A0A9Q1A581-F1
#
_entry.id   AF-A0A9Q1A581-F1
#
_cell.length_a   1.000
_cell.length_b   1.000
_cell.length_c   1.000
_cell.angle_alpha   90.00
_cell.angle_beta   90.00
_cell.angle_gamma   90.00
#
_symmetry.space_group_name_H-M   'P 1'
#
loop_
_entity.id
_entity.type
_entity.pdbx_description
1 polymer ?
#
loop_
_entity_poly.entity_id
_entity_poly.type
_entity_poly.pdbx_seq_one_letter_code
_entity_poly.pdbx_strand_id
1 'polypeptide(L)'
;MLMESPDKSSSSYQLQSPGLSSSTLPPSVTRLWRPAAQRNLRNQWSKLASYKSQWVSSSSAGRSHATSLVNTDLSLRYIPSMELGVLSDMLDLRKKASAKLLKQQELYRSKLLSSYRDLVAVLTHMVNTSRSMRCYVKGTSSSPLVQFSCSSEDKNDAGDGGGTPVFAFWSISSFEQLADELVLMFTSELSLKRLLVVELFTTSCEAREVNEFCWLNELYPGEFDDLRKCNLFSEDTGGPVSPRLMAGKSDMPPLKLNRQPNHENLQVYLTTWLEELNIDTHRIDEMFAILEEEMHVHLS
;
A
#
# COMPACT_ATOMS: atom_id res chain seq x y z
N MET A 1 57.32 17.25 -58.63
CA MET A 1 56.86 18.59 -59.06
C MET A 1 55.35 18.57 -58.84
N LEU A 2 54.89 18.73 -57.60
CA LEU A 2 54.46 19.98 -56.94
C LEU A 2 53.30 20.72 -57.65
N MET A 3 52.33 21.10 -56.81
CA MET A 3 51.13 21.94 -56.98
C MET A 3 49.85 21.26 -57.47
N GLU A 4 48.65 21.58 -56.99
CA GLU A 4 48.07 22.11 -55.73
C GLU A 4 46.53 22.00 -55.89
N SER A 5 45.76 22.11 -54.79
CA SER A 5 44.30 21.87 -54.64
C SER A 5 43.36 22.83 -55.43
N PRO A 6 42.01 22.63 -55.47
CA PRO A 6 41.04 22.77 -54.35
C PRO A 6 40.00 21.61 -54.30
N ASP A 7 39.09 21.40 -53.36
CA ASP A 7 38.71 22.02 -52.09
C ASP A 7 37.96 20.98 -51.24
N LYS A 8 38.02 21.15 -49.92
CA LYS A 8 37.40 20.30 -48.89
C LYS A 8 35.88 20.49 -48.82
N SER A 9 35.13 19.40 -48.74
CA SER A 9 33.88 19.35 -47.97
C SER A 9 33.91 18.15 -47.02
N SER A 10 34.07 18.45 -45.73
CA SER A 10 34.03 17.48 -44.64
C SER A 10 32.58 17.35 -44.16
N SER A 11 31.92 16.24 -44.48
CA SER A 11 30.65 15.87 -43.86
C SER A 11 30.92 15.29 -42.48
N SER A 12 30.72 16.11 -41.44
CA SER A 12 30.64 15.66 -40.06
C SER A 12 29.27 15.05 -39.80
N TYR A 13 29.26 13.79 -39.36
CA TYR A 13 28.08 13.15 -38.79
C TYR A 13 27.78 13.80 -37.44
N GLN A 14 26.80 14.71 -37.38
CA GLN A 14 26.18 15.14 -36.13
C GLN A 14 25.11 14.13 -35.74
N LEU A 15 25.32 13.43 -34.62
CA LEU A 15 24.23 12.80 -33.86
C LEU A 15 23.23 13.90 -33.46
N GLN A 16 22.03 13.85 -34.02
CA GLN A 16 20.89 14.61 -33.52
C GLN A 16 20.33 13.93 -32.27
N SER A 17 20.53 14.54 -31.10
CA SER A 17 19.71 14.28 -29.92
C SER A 17 18.29 14.81 -30.18
N PRO A 18 17.22 14.07 -29.82
CA PRO A 18 15.86 14.62 -29.85
C PRO A 18 15.75 15.74 -28.82
N GLY A 19 15.39 16.95 -29.26
CA GLY A 19 15.21 18.10 -28.39
C GLY A 19 14.08 17.87 -27.40
N LEU A 20 14.37 18.00 -26.10
CA LEU A 20 13.36 18.29 -25.09
C LEU A 20 12.84 19.71 -25.36
N SER A 21 11.67 19.83 -25.98
CA SER A 21 10.89 21.05 -25.93
C SER A 21 10.29 21.19 -24.53
N SER A 22 11.03 21.79 -23.60
CA SER A 22 10.50 22.22 -22.31
C SER A 22 9.54 23.40 -22.54
N SER A 23 8.24 23.15 -22.63
CA SER A 23 7.24 24.21 -22.60
C SER A 23 7.26 24.84 -21.21
N THR A 24 8.10 25.86 -21.04
CA THR A 24 8.20 26.60 -19.78
C THR A 24 6.96 27.46 -19.64
N LEU A 25 6.24 27.34 -18.52
CA LEU A 25 5.06 28.16 -18.26
C LEU A 25 5.41 29.67 -18.30
N PRO A 26 4.50 30.54 -18.77
CA PRO A 26 4.71 31.98 -18.70
C PRO A 26 5.04 32.43 -17.26
N PRO A 27 5.88 33.47 -17.07
CA PRO A 27 6.30 33.92 -15.73
C PRO A 27 5.13 34.30 -14.80
N SER A 28 4.05 34.84 -15.36
CA SER A 28 2.82 35.20 -14.63
C SER A 28 2.09 33.98 -14.07
N VAL A 29 2.03 32.88 -14.84
CA VAL A 29 1.40 31.61 -14.43
C VAL A 29 2.27 30.89 -13.41
N THR A 30 3.59 30.89 -13.63
CA THR A 30 4.57 30.29 -12.70
C THR A 30 4.50 30.92 -11.31
N ARG A 31 4.31 32.24 -11.22
CA ARG A 31 4.21 32.97 -9.94
C ARG A 31 2.98 32.55 -9.11
N LEU A 32 1.88 32.16 -9.76
CA LEU A 32 0.66 31.71 -9.08
C LEU A 32 0.69 30.20 -8.79
N TRP A 33 1.26 29.42 -9.72
CA TRP A 33 1.35 27.97 -9.62
C TRP A 33 2.27 27.52 -8.49
N ARG A 34 3.47 28.11 -8.36
CA ARG A 34 4.49 27.62 -7.40
C ARG A 34 4.02 27.68 -5.94
N PRO A 35 3.45 28.79 -5.42
CA PRO A 35 2.94 28.81 -4.04
C PRO A 35 1.80 27.81 -3.80
N ALA A 36 0.94 27.58 -4.80
CA ALA A 36 -0.12 26.59 -4.70
C ALA A 36 0.44 25.16 -4.65
N ALA A 37 1.42 24.85 -5.51
CA ALA A 37 2.12 23.56 -5.53
C ALA A 37 2.86 23.27 -4.23
N GLN A 38 3.61 24.24 -3.69
CA GLN A 38 4.29 24.11 -2.40
C GLN A 38 3.31 23.75 -1.26
N ARG A 39 2.18 24.46 -1.20
CA ARG A 39 1.14 24.19 -0.19
C ARG A 39 0.51 22.81 -0.38
N ASN A 40 0.20 22.44 -1.61
CA ASN A 40 -0.41 21.14 -1.90
C ASN A 40 0.53 20.00 -1.52
N LEU A 41 1.80 20.05 -1.94
CA LEU A 41 2.78 19.02 -1.63
C LEU A 41 2.94 18.83 -0.11
N ARG A 42 3.09 19.92 0.66
CA ARG A 42 3.14 19.86 2.13
C ARG A 42 1.90 19.17 2.68
N ASN A 43 0.71 19.57 2.23
CA ASN A 43 -0.55 18.97 2.68
C ASN A 43 -0.66 17.48 2.35
N GLN A 44 -0.28 17.06 1.14
CA GLN A 44 -0.35 15.65 0.74
C GLN A 44 0.66 14.81 1.55
N TRP A 45 1.89 15.29 1.74
CA TRP A 45 2.89 14.59 2.54
C TRP A 45 2.55 14.53 4.03
N SER A 46 1.95 15.59 4.60
CA SER A 46 1.41 15.54 5.97
C SER A 46 0.28 14.52 6.10
N LYS A 47 -0.59 14.38 5.08
CA LYS A 47 -1.61 13.32 5.06
C LYS A 47 -0.98 11.94 4.98
N LEU A 48 0.04 11.73 4.14
CA LEU A 48 0.77 10.45 4.05
C LEU A 48 1.40 10.07 5.40
N ALA A 49 1.98 11.03 6.12
CA ALA A 49 2.52 10.81 7.47
C ALA A 49 1.42 10.37 8.47
N SER A 50 0.25 11.03 8.41
CA SER A 50 -0.91 10.63 9.22
C SER A 50 -1.39 9.22 8.88
N TYR A 51 -1.48 8.89 7.59
CA TYR A 51 -1.89 7.56 7.14
C TYR A 51 -0.89 6.48 7.54
N LYS A 52 0.42 6.77 7.53
CA LYS A 52 1.45 5.86 8.09
C LYS A 52 1.14 5.53 9.54
N SER A 53 0.84 6.53 10.36
CA SER A 53 0.50 6.34 11.77
C SER A 53 -0.80 5.54 11.96
N GLN A 54 -1.80 5.80 11.12
CA GLN A 54 -3.06 5.03 11.11
C GLN A 54 -2.83 3.57 10.72
N TRP A 55 -1.97 3.31 9.72
CA TRP A 55 -1.58 1.96 9.33
C TRP A 55 -0.98 1.18 10.50
N VAL A 56 -0.01 1.77 11.22
CA VAL A 56 0.64 1.14 12.38
C VAL A 56 -0.39 0.77 13.44
N SER A 57 -1.33 1.66 13.74
CA SER A 57 -2.42 1.40 14.69
C SER A 57 -3.30 0.24 14.25
N SER A 58 -3.81 0.26 13.01
CA SER A 58 -4.66 -0.79 12.45
C SER A 58 -3.95 -2.14 12.33
N SER A 59 -2.67 -2.10 11.95
CA SER A 59 -1.79 -3.27 11.86
C SER A 59 -1.59 -3.92 13.24
N SER A 60 -1.33 -3.12 14.27
CA SER A 60 -1.18 -3.57 15.65
C SER A 60 -2.49 -4.17 16.20
N ALA A 61 -3.63 -3.52 15.93
CA ALA A 61 -4.94 -4.05 16.29
C ALA A 61 -5.22 -5.40 15.61
N GLY A 62 -4.98 -5.49 14.31
CA GLY A 62 -5.10 -6.72 13.53
C GLY A 62 -4.24 -7.84 14.10
N ARG A 63 -2.98 -7.56 14.45
CA ARG A 63 -2.07 -8.53 15.09
C ARG A 63 -2.61 -9.04 16.42
N SER A 64 -3.14 -8.16 17.26
CA SER A 64 -3.74 -8.52 18.54
C SER A 64 -4.95 -9.44 18.36
N HIS A 65 -5.79 -9.15 17.36
CA HIS A 65 -6.95 -9.99 17.01
C HIS A 65 -6.54 -11.33 16.40
N ALA A 66 -5.55 -11.35 15.52
CA ALA A 66 -4.97 -12.58 14.98
C ALA A 66 -4.38 -13.47 16.08
N THR A 67 -3.61 -12.87 17.01
CA THR A 67 -3.06 -13.58 18.17
C THR A 67 -4.15 -14.17 19.04
N SER A 68 -5.20 -13.38 19.32
CA SER A 68 -6.34 -13.86 20.11
C SER A 68 -7.08 -15.01 19.41
N LEU A 69 -7.23 -14.93 18.08
CA LEU A 69 -7.83 -15.97 17.27
C LEU A 69 -7.02 -17.27 17.33
N VAL A 70 -5.71 -17.19 17.14
CA VAL A 70 -4.79 -18.34 17.26
C VAL A 70 -4.85 -18.94 18.66
N ASN A 71 -4.84 -18.11 19.70
CA ASN A 71 -4.94 -18.60 21.08
C ASN A 71 -6.27 -19.32 21.34
N THR A 72 -7.39 -18.82 20.80
CA THR A 72 -8.68 -19.50 20.93
C THR A 72 -8.73 -20.82 20.18
N ASP A 73 -8.16 -20.90 18.98
CA ASP A 73 -8.06 -22.12 18.18
C ASP A 73 -7.20 -23.19 18.88
N LEU A 74 -6.00 -22.81 19.32
CA LEU A 74 -5.12 -23.71 20.08
C LEU A 74 -5.81 -24.19 21.37
N SER A 75 -6.43 -23.29 22.13
CA SER A 75 -7.16 -23.65 23.35
C SER A 75 -8.26 -24.67 23.06
N LEU A 76 -9.00 -24.50 21.96
CA LEU A 76 -10.07 -25.43 21.55
C LEU A 76 -9.49 -26.82 21.25
N ARG A 77 -8.35 -26.90 20.55
CA ARG A 77 -7.64 -28.16 20.26
C ARG A 77 -7.12 -28.86 21.50
N TYR A 78 -6.72 -28.11 22.54
CA TYR A 78 -6.20 -28.66 23.79
C TYR A 78 -7.28 -29.03 24.82
N ILE A 79 -8.50 -28.46 24.73
CA ILE A 79 -9.58 -28.77 25.68
C ILE A 79 -9.81 -30.29 25.86
N PRO A 80 -9.85 -31.13 24.82
CA PRO A 80 -10.08 -32.56 24.99
C PRO A 80 -9.02 -33.25 25.86
N SER A 81 -7.76 -32.85 25.74
CA SER A 81 -6.62 -33.42 26.48
C SER A 81 -6.30 -32.72 27.79
N MET A 82 -7.01 -31.64 28.14
CA MET A 82 -6.71 -30.85 29.34
C MET A 82 -6.98 -31.64 30.62
N GLU A 83 -6.01 -31.69 31.54
CA GLU A 83 -6.18 -32.27 32.87
C GLU A 83 -7.02 -31.32 33.74
N LEU A 84 -8.24 -31.73 34.06
CA LEU A 84 -9.19 -30.91 34.82
C LEU A 84 -9.08 -31.10 36.34
N GLY A 85 -8.31 -32.09 36.80
CA GLY A 85 -8.15 -32.40 38.23
C GLY A 85 -9.51 -32.58 38.92
N VAL A 86 -9.73 -31.88 40.02
CA VAL A 86 -10.99 -31.89 40.81
C VAL A 86 -12.22 -31.45 40.00
N LEU A 87 -12.03 -30.79 38.85
CA LEU A 87 -13.11 -30.37 37.97
C LEU A 87 -13.52 -31.45 36.95
N SER A 88 -12.90 -32.64 36.95
CA SER A 88 -13.24 -33.75 36.06
C SER A 88 -14.71 -34.18 36.18
N ASP A 89 -15.25 -34.09 37.38
CA ASP A 89 -16.59 -34.58 37.73
C ASP A 89 -17.69 -33.59 37.33
N MET A 90 -17.31 -32.37 36.91
CA MET A 90 -18.24 -31.38 36.39
C MET A 90 -18.70 -31.76 34.99
N LEU A 91 -19.91 -32.34 34.92
CA LEU A 91 -20.59 -32.62 33.66
C LEU A 91 -20.66 -31.37 32.77
N ASP A 92 -20.39 -31.57 31.49
CA ASP A 92 -20.41 -30.56 30.44
C ASP A 92 -19.42 -29.37 30.58
N LEU A 93 -18.49 -29.39 31.54
CA LEU A 93 -17.50 -28.30 31.67
C LEU A 93 -16.70 -28.09 30.38
N ARG A 94 -16.19 -29.18 29.79
CA ARG A 94 -15.48 -29.14 28.50
C ARG A 94 -16.36 -28.57 27.39
N LYS A 95 -17.63 -29.02 27.30
CA LYS A 95 -18.58 -28.52 26.28
C LYS A 95 -18.85 -27.03 26.45
N LYS A 96 -19.06 -26.54 27.68
CA LYS A 96 -19.29 -25.12 27.97
C LYS A 96 -18.05 -24.28 27.68
N ALA A 97 -16.86 -24.78 28.01
CA ALA A 97 -15.59 -24.14 27.70
C ALA A 97 -15.37 -24.06 26.18
N SER A 98 -15.58 -25.14 25.43
CA SER A 98 -15.52 -25.16 23.97
C SER A 98 -16.53 -24.19 23.35
N ALA A 99 -17.78 -24.18 23.82
CA ALA A 99 -18.80 -23.25 23.33
C ALA A 99 -18.43 -21.78 23.59
N LYS A 100 -17.79 -21.47 24.72
CA LYS A 100 -17.25 -20.13 25.01
C LYS A 100 -16.12 -19.77 24.05
N LEU A 101 -15.18 -20.68 23.81
CA LEU A 101 -14.06 -20.46 22.89
C LEU A 101 -14.54 -20.25 21.45
N LEU A 102 -15.52 -21.02 20.98
CA LEU A 102 -16.12 -20.85 19.65
C LEU A 102 -16.73 -19.44 19.47
N LYS A 103 -17.46 -18.94 20.48
CA LYS A 103 -17.98 -17.57 20.45
C LYS A 103 -16.87 -16.51 20.44
N GLN A 104 -15.79 -16.74 21.20
CA GLN A 104 -14.63 -15.85 21.19
C GLN A 104 -13.93 -15.87 19.82
N GLN A 105 -13.83 -17.04 19.20
CA GLN A 105 -13.26 -17.21 17.87
C GLN A 105 -14.04 -16.40 16.82
N GLU A 106 -15.37 -16.50 16.78
CA GLU A 106 -16.24 -15.68 15.91
C GLU A 106 -16.04 -14.17 16.13
N LEU A 107 -15.92 -13.74 17.38
CA LEU A 107 -15.66 -12.36 17.74
C LEU A 107 -14.30 -11.88 17.21
N TYR A 108 -13.23 -12.64 17.44
CA TYR A 108 -11.90 -12.25 17.00
C TYR A 108 -11.73 -12.31 15.48
N ARG A 109 -12.43 -13.22 14.78
CA ARG A 109 -12.53 -13.19 13.31
C ARG A 109 -13.13 -11.88 12.83
N SER A 110 -14.28 -11.49 13.40
CA SER A 110 -14.97 -10.25 13.02
C SER A 110 -14.09 -9.02 13.26
N LYS A 111 -13.36 -9.00 14.39
CA LYS A 111 -12.42 -7.92 14.69
C LYS A 111 -11.20 -7.90 13.77
N LEU A 112 -10.64 -9.07 13.44
CA LEU A 112 -9.53 -9.18 12.49
C LEU A 112 -9.95 -8.70 11.10
N LEU A 113 -11.15 -9.06 10.63
CA LEU A 113 -11.70 -8.57 9.37
C LEU A 113 -11.86 -7.05 9.38
N SER A 114 -12.35 -6.50 10.50
CA SER A 114 -12.46 -5.04 10.67
C SER A 114 -11.11 -4.35 10.55
N SER A 115 -10.08 -4.84 11.26
CA SER A 115 -8.73 -4.26 11.17
C SER A 115 -8.13 -4.38 9.77
N TYR A 116 -8.39 -5.49 9.07
CA TYR A 116 -8.00 -5.63 7.67
C TYR A 116 -8.69 -4.59 6.78
N ARG A 117 -10.00 -4.39 6.95
CA ARG A 117 -10.75 -3.36 6.21
C ARG A 117 -10.19 -1.95 6.49
N ASP A 118 -9.80 -1.68 7.73
CA ASP A 118 -9.15 -0.40 8.09
C ASP A 118 -7.81 -0.24 7.37
N LEU A 119 -7.01 -1.30 7.22
CA LEU A 119 -5.76 -1.27 6.44
C LEU A 119 -6.02 -0.99 4.96
N VAL A 120 -7.03 -1.62 4.36
CA VAL A 120 -7.43 -1.37 2.95
C VAL A 120 -7.88 0.08 2.76
N ALA A 121 -8.66 0.62 3.71
CA ALA A 121 -9.12 2.01 3.67
C ALA A 121 -7.94 2.99 3.76
N VAL A 122 -7.01 2.77 4.69
CA VAL A 122 -5.79 3.57 4.83
C VAL A 122 -4.96 3.55 3.54
N LEU A 123 -4.74 2.38 2.95
CA LEU A 123 -3.99 2.27 1.68
C LEU A 123 -4.71 3.01 0.55
N THR A 124 -6.03 2.87 0.44
CA THR A 124 -6.84 3.60 -0.55
C THR A 124 -6.64 5.11 -0.43
N HIS A 125 -6.60 5.62 0.81
CA HIS A 125 -6.30 7.04 1.05
C HIS A 125 -4.86 7.41 0.65
N MET A 126 -3.86 6.58 0.97
CA MET A 126 -2.47 6.82 0.54
C MET A 126 -2.33 6.87 -0.98
N VAL A 127 -2.97 5.95 -1.71
CA VAL A 127 -2.96 5.91 -3.18
C VAL A 127 -3.64 7.14 -3.78
N ASN A 128 -4.76 7.58 -3.22
CA ASN A 128 -5.43 8.79 -3.70
C ASN A 128 -4.61 10.06 -3.41
N THR A 129 -3.98 10.13 -2.25
CA THR A 129 -3.14 11.26 -1.83
C THR A 129 -1.87 11.37 -2.66
N SER A 130 -1.18 10.26 -2.96
CA SER A 130 -0.01 10.24 -3.85
C SER A 130 -0.35 10.75 -5.26
N ARG A 131 -1.50 10.34 -5.80
CA ARG A 131 -2.00 10.79 -7.11
C ARG A 131 -2.49 12.25 -7.14
N SER A 132 -2.66 12.91 -5.99
CA SER A 132 -3.22 14.26 -5.88
C SER A 132 -2.17 15.37 -5.70
N MET A 133 -0.91 15.10 -6.02
CA MET A 133 0.19 16.06 -5.82
C MET A 133 0.26 17.16 -6.90
N ARG A 134 -0.27 16.89 -8.10
CA ARG A 134 -0.25 17.81 -9.24
C ARG A 134 -1.23 18.97 -9.06
N CYS A 135 -0.88 20.09 -9.70
CA CYS A 135 -1.61 21.34 -9.65
C CYS A 135 -1.94 21.79 -11.07
N TYR A 136 -3.22 21.77 -11.40
CA TYR A 136 -3.73 22.11 -12.73
C TYR A 136 -4.23 23.55 -12.76
N VAL A 137 -3.94 24.26 -13.86
CA VAL A 137 -4.44 25.62 -14.08
C VAL A 137 -5.74 25.55 -14.87
N LYS A 138 -6.82 26.11 -14.31
CA LYS A 138 -8.16 26.15 -14.90
C LYS A 138 -8.62 27.59 -15.05
N GLY A 139 -9.20 27.94 -16.20
CA GLY A 139 -9.72 29.28 -16.48
C GLY A 139 -9.09 29.92 -17.74
N THR A 140 -9.58 31.09 -18.11
CA THR A 140 -9.01 31.86 -19.23
C THR A 140 -7.65 32.45 -18.84
N SER A 141 -6.82 32.80 -19.81
CA SER A 141 -5.55 33.51 -19.58
C SER A 141 -5.69 34.81 -18.77
N SER A 142 -6.90 35.36 -18.68
CA SER A 142 -7.26 36.53 -17.88
C SER A 142 -7.64 36.24 -16.42
N SER A 143 -8.01 35.00 -16.06
CA SER A 143 -8.44 34.60 -14.71
C SER A 143 -8.06 33.15 -14.37
N PRO A 144 -6.76 32.82 -14.21
CA PRO A 144 -6.31 31.48 -13.89
C PRO A 144 -6.64 31.12 -12.42
N LEU A 145 -7.29 29.98 -12.21
CA LEU A 145 -7.53 29.33 -10.93
C LEU A 145 -6.70 28.04 -10.87
N VAL A 146 -6.09 27.73 -9.73
CA VAL A 146 -5.34 26.47 -9.55
C VAL A 146 -6.23 25.45 -8.83
N GLN A 147 -6.38 24.26 -9.41
CA GLN A 147 -7.13 23.14 -8.85
C GLN A 147 -6.21 21.93 -8.63
N PHE A 148 -6.42 21.22 -7.54
CA PHE A 148 -5.72 19.96 -7.22
C PHE A 148 -6.62 18.79 -7.61
N SER A 149 -6.10 17.84 -8.37
CA SER A 149 -6.88 16.71 -8.89
C SER A 149 -5.97 15.50 -9.10
N CYS A 150 -6.58 14.32 -9.19
CA CYS A 150 -5.88 13.07 -9.58
C CYS A 150 -5.71 12.95 -11.11
N SER A 151 -6.35 13.82 -11.87
CA SER A 151 -6.33 13.79 -13.34
C SER A 151 -6.46 15.19 -13.91
N SER A 152 -5.81 15.44 -15.04
CA SER A 152 -5.98 16.69 -15.77
C SER A 152 -7.33 16.75 -16.49
N GLU A 153 -7.99 17.89 -16.45
CA GLU A 153 -9.12 18.20 -17.33
C GLU A 153 -8.64 18.75 -18.70
N ASP A 154 -7.41 19.28 -18.77
CA ASP A 154 -6.78 19.78 -20.00
C ASP A 154 -5.64 18.85 -20.42
N LYS A 155 -5.74 18.25 -21.62
CA LYS A 155 -4.72 17.33 -22.15
C LYS A 155 -3.35 17.99 -22.32
N ASN A 156 -3.27 19.31 -22.36
CA ASN A 156 -2.02 20.06 -22.53
C ASN A 156 -1.41 20.53 -21.19
N ASP A 157 -2.11 20.37 -20.06
CA ASP A 157 -1.58 20.68 -18.74
C ASP A 157 -1.18 19.39 -18.02
N ALA A 158 0.13 19.17 -17.90
CA ALA A 158 0.67 18.04 -17.15
C ALA A 158 0.50 18.22 -15.63
N GLY A 159 0.17 19.42 -15.14
CA GLY A 159 -0.02 19.75 -13.73
C GLY A 159 1.27 19.80 -12.90
N ASP A 160 2.43 19.66 -13.55
CA ASP A 160 3.77 19.55 -12.94
C ASP A 160 4.61 20.82 -13.09
N GLY A 161 4.04 21.87 -13.66
CA GLY A 161 4.73 23.14 -13.89
C GLY A 161 5.83 23.06 -14.95
N GLY A 162 5.76 22.10 -15.87
CA GLY A 162 6.76 21.88 -16.90
C GLY A 162 8.10 21.36 -16.34
N GLY A 163 8.05 20.60 -15.25
CA GLY A 163 9.23 20.07 -14.56
C GLY A 163 10.00 21.11 -13.73
N THR A 164 9.45 22.31 -13.54
CA THR A 164 10.08 23.36 -12.74
C THR A 164 10.18 22.94 -11.27
N PRO A 165 11.33 23.17 -10.59
CA PRO A 165 11.43 22.94 -9.16
C PRO A 165 10.37 23.72 -8.36
N VAL A 166 9.76 23.04 -7.40
CA VAL A 166 8.69 23.61 -6.56
C VAL A 166 9.28 24.35 -5.36
N PHE A 167 10.31 23.77 -4.74
CA PHE A 167 11.07 24.38 -3.64
C PHE A 167 12.46 24.79 -4.12
N ALA A 168 13.49 24.04 -3.72
CA ALA A 168 14.88 24.35 -4.01
C ALA A 168 15.37 23.57 -5.23
N PHE A 169 15.20 22.25 -5.23
CA PHE A 169 15.82 21.36 -6.20
C PHE A 169 14.82 20.46 -6.93
N TRP A 170 13.66 20.16 -6.34
CA TRP A 170 12.82 19.06 -6.79
C TRP A 170 11.54 19.51 -7.50
N SER A 171 11.21 18.83 -8.60
CA SER A 171 9.94 18.96 -9.32
C SER A 171 8.84 18.16 -8.64
N ILE A 172 7.56 18.40 -8.98
CA ILE A 172 6.43 17.60 -8.47
C ILE A 172 6.66 16.10 -8.72
N SER A 173 7.18 15.72 -9.89
CA SER A 173 7.45 14.32 -10.22
C SER A 173 8.44 13.63 -9.27
N SER A 174 9.42 14.35 -8.72
CA SER A 174 10.34 13.78 -7.71
C SER A 174 9.59 13.45 -6.41
N PHE A 175 8.66 14.31 -5.99
CA PHE A 175 7.80 14.04 -4.85
C PHE A 175 6.84 12.88 -5.14
N GLU A 176 6.27 12.81 -6.33
CA GLU A 176 5.41 11.68 -6.74
C GLU A 176 6.17 10.35 -6.70
N GLN A 177 7.41 10.31 -7.18
CA GLN A 177 8.23 9.09 -7.15
C GLN A 177 8.46 8.56 -5.73
N LEU A 178 8.75 9.44 -4.77
CA LEU A 178 8.84 9.03 -3.38
C LEU A 178 7.48 8.59 -2.82
N ALA A 179 6.39 9.28 -3.17
CA ALA A 179 5.06 8.89 -2.72
C ALA A 179 4.66 7.51 -3.28
N ASP A 180 5.01 7.23 -4.53
CA ASP A 180 4.80 5.94 -5.19
C ASP A 180 5.63 4.85 -4.51
N GLU A 181 6.91 5.09 -4.22
CA GLU A 181 7.76 4.16 -3.47
C GLU A 181 7.14 3.82 -2.11
N LEU A 182 6.68 4.83 -1.37
CA LEU A 182 6.00 4.67 -0.08
C LEU A 182 4.75 3.78 -0.23
N VAL A 183 3.86 4.16 -1.14
CA VAL A 183 2.59 3.47 -1.39
C VAL A 183 2.83 2.02 -1.83
N LEU A 184 3.85 1.77 -2.64
CA LEU A 184 4.20 0.43 -3.09
C LEU A 184 4.62 -0.49 -1.94
N MET A 185 5.38 0.01 -0.95
CA MET A 185 5.71 -0.77 0.26
C MET A 185 4.44 -1.23 0.99
N PHE A 186 3.52 -0.31 1.26
CA PHE A 186 2.23 -0.62 1.92
C PHE A 186 1.31 -1.51 1.05
N THR A 187 1.37 -1.36 -0.28
CA THR A 187 0.59 -2.17 -1.22
C THR A 187 1.02 -3.63 -1.18
N SER A 188 2.33 -3.88 -1.26
CA SER A 188 2.90 -5.23 -1.14
C SER A 188 2.62 -5.84 0.23
N GLU A 189 2.73 -5.04 1.30
CA GLU A 189 2.42 -5.50 2.66
C GLU A 189 0.94 -5.84 2.85
N LEU A 190 0.02 -5.06 2.27
CA LEU A 190 -1.42 -5.34 2.34
C LEU A 190 -1.76 -6.68 1.67
N SER A 191 -1.15 -6.97 0.52
CA SER A 191 -1.36 -8.24 -0.18
C SER A 191 -0.94 -9.43 0.69
N LEU A 192 0.19 -9.31 1.41
CA LEU A 192 0.65 -10.32 2.35
C LEU A 192 -0.30 -10.45 3.55
N LYS A 193 -0.74 -9.34 4.15
CA LYS A 193 -1.70 -9.36 5.26
C LYS A 193 -3.04 -9.94 4.85
N ARG A 194 -3.52 -9.68 3.63
CA ARG A 194 -4.72 -10.31 3.08
C ARG A 194 -4.58 -11.83 3.06
N LEU A 195 -3.45 -12.35 2.60
CA LEU A 195 -3.18 -13.79 2.62
C LEU A 195 -3.25 -14.34 4.05
N LEU A 196 -2.63 -13.66 5.01
CA LEU A 196 -2.67 -14.07 6.41
C LEU A 196 -4.10 -14.08 6.98
N VAL A 197 -4.94 -13.10 6.63
CA VAL A 197 -6.36 -13.10 7.02
C VAL A 197 -7.08 -14.32 6.45
N VAL A 198 -6.91 -14.63 5.15
CA VAL A 198 -7.50 -15.81 4.51
C VAL A 198 -7.05 -17.09 5.23
N GLU A 199 -5.75 -17.26 5.44
CA GLU A 199 -5.18 -18.42 6.13
C GLU A 199 -5.75 -18.57 7.54
N LEU A 200 -5.68 -17.52 8.37
CA LEU A 200 -6.24 -17.49 9.72
C LEU A 200 -7.76 -17.75 9.74
N PHE A 201 -8.46 -17.40 8.67
CA PHE A 201 -9.89 -17.68 8.54
C PHE A 201 -10.16 -19.13 8.17
N THR A 202 -9.26 -19.80 7.47
CA THR A 202 -9.39 -21.25 7.22
C THR A 202 -9.10 -22.10 8.45
N THR A 203 -8.22 -21.66 9.35
CA THR A 203 -7.84 -22.43 10.56
C THR A 203 -8.96 -22.57 11.58
N SER A 204 -9.83 -21.56 11.62
CA SER A 204 -10.77 -21.36 12.72
C SER A 204 -12.17 -21.94 12.42
N CYS A 205 -12.33 -22.75 11.37
CA CYS A 205 -13.63 -23.31 10.95
C CYS A 205 -13.64 -24.83 11.12
N GLU A 206 -14.33 -25.34 12.14
CA GLU A 206 -14.57 -26.79 12.29
C GLU A 206 -15.90 -27.26 11.66
N ALA A 207 -16.79 -26.38 11.17
CA ALA A 207 -18.17 -26.79 10.88
C ALA A 207 -18.98 -26.04 9.79
N ARG A 208 -18.40 -25.25 8.88
CA ARG A 208 -19.18 -24.61 7.80
C ARG A 208 -18.53 -24.77 6.42
N GLU A 209 -19.41 -24.88 5.44
CA GLU A 209 -19.21 -25.27 4.05
C GLU A 209 -17.87 -24.82 3.44
N VAL A 210 -17.24 -25.79 2.77
CA VAL A 210 -15.82 -25.88 2.36
C VAL A 210 -15.35 -24.77 1.39
N ASN A 211 -16.15 -23.75 1.11
CA ASN A 211 -15.93 -22.85 -0.03
C ASN A 211 -15.93 -21.34 0.27
N GLU A 212 -16.10 -20.92 1.53
CA GLU A 212 -16.35 -19.50 1.83
C GLU A 212 -15.08 -18.63 1.78
N PHE A 213 -13.92 -19.16 2.18
CA PHE A 213 -12.67 -18.38 2.30
C PHE A 213 -11.57 -18.88 1.35
N CYS A 214 -11.77 -18.62 0.06
CA CYS A 214 -10.74 -18.79 -0.99
C CYS A 214 -10.00 -17.45 -1.21
N TRP A 215 -8.73 -17.51 -1.61
CA TRP A 215 -7.98 -16.31 -2.05
C TRP A 215 -8.75 -15.49 -3.10
N LEU A 216 -9.51 -16.18 -3.97
CA LEU A 216 -10.28 -15.58 -5.06
C LEU A 216 -11.65 -15.03 -4.64
N ASN A 217 -12.05 -15.15 -3.36
CA ASN A 217 -13.31 -14.62 -2.87
C ASN A 217 -13.09 -13.27 -2.18
N GLU A 218 -14.15 -12.45 -2.16
CA GLU A 218 -14.17 -11.25 -1.31
C GLU A 218 -14.19 -11.63 0.17
N LEU A 219 -13.35 -11.00 0.98
CA LEU A 219 -13.37 -11.12 2.43
C LEU A 219 -14.50 -10.30 3.07
N TYR A 220 -14.95 -9.26 2.39
CA TYR A 220 -16.10 -8.44 2.76
C TYR A 220 -16.75 -7.86 1.49
N PRO A 221 -18.06 -7.54 1.52
CA PRO A 221 -18.75 -7.02 0.33
C PRO A 221 -18.09 -5.74 -0.22
N GLY A 222 -17.70 -5.78 -1.49
CA GLY A 222 -17.06 -4.66 -2.18
C GLY A 222 -15.53 -4.58 -2.01
N GLU A 223 -14.90 -5.61 -1.41
CA GLU A 223 -13.44 -5.68 -1.29
C GLU A 223 -12.75 -5.50 -2.64
N PHE A 224 -13.25 -6.10 -3.72
CA PHE A 224 -12.55 -6.04 -5.01
C PHE A 224 -12.47 -4.63 -5.58
N ASP A 225 -13.50 -3.81 -5.36
CA ASP A 225 -13.47 -2.41 -5.78
C ASP A 225 -12.42 -1.61 -5.00
N ASP A 226 -12.23 -1.93 -3.72
CA ASP A 226 -11.19 -1.31 -2.91
C ASP A 226 -9.79 -1.80 -3.32
N LEU A 227 -9.64 -3.09 -3.61
CA LEU A 227 -8.37 -3.65 -4.13
C LEU A 227 -8.01 -3.07 -5.51
N ARG A 228 -8.99 -2.84 -6.39
CA ARG A 228 -8.77 -2.16 -7.68
C ARG A 228 -8.21 -0.76 -7.49
N LYS A 229 -8.76 0.02 -6.54
CA LYS A 229 -8.23 1.36 -6.22
C LYS A 229 -6.77 1.31 -5.78
N CYS A 230 -6.37 0.21 -5.12
CA CYS A 230 -5.03 -0.03 -4.63
C CYS A 230 -4.10 -0.77 -5.61
N ASN A 231 -4.50 -0.98 -6.87
CA ASN A 231 -3.75 -1.80 -7.85
C ASN A 231 -3.47 -3.25 -7.37
N LEU A 232 -4.31 -3.79 -6.50
CA LEU A 232 -4.22 -5.15 -5.95
C LEU A 232 -5.24 -6.12 -6.56
N PHE A 233 -5.88 -5.74 -7.66
CA PHE A 233 -6.79 -6.59 -8.42
C PHE A 233 -6.30 -6.69 -9.86
N SER A 234 -6.16 -7.90 -10.37
CA SER A 234 -5.79 -8.16 -11.76
C SER A 234 -7.03 -8.48 -12.57
N GLU A 235 -7.27 -7.69 -13.62
CA GLU A 235 -8.34 -7.95 -14.59
C GLU A 235 -8.03 -9.19 -15.45
N ASP A 236 -6.75 -9.48 -15.70
CA ASP A 236 -6.31 -10.64 -16.49
C ASP A 236 -6.61 -11.97 -15.77
N THR A 237 -6.34 -12.03 -14.47
CA THR A 237 -6.61 -13.24 -13.67
C THR A 237 -8.00 -13.22 -13.01
N GLY A 238 -8.75 -12.12 -13.14
CA GLY A 238 -10.08 -11.94 -12.54
C GLY A 238 -10.08 -12.01 -11.01
N GLY A 239 -9.02 -11.54 -10.34
CA GLY A 239 -8.90 -11.70 -8.90
C GLY A 239 -7.74 -10.93 -8.24
N PRO A 240 -7.59 -11.05 -6.91
CA PRO A 240 -6.56 -10.37 -6.15
C PRO A 240 -5.14 -10.76 -6.57
N VAL A 241 -4.25 -9.77 -6.69
CA VAL A 241 -2.85 -9.94 -7.09
C VAL A 241 -2.11 -10.73 -6.01
N SER A 242 -1.51 -11.86 -6.41
CA SER A 242 -0.78 -12.74 -5.48
C SER A 242 0.30 -11.98 -4.70
N PRO A 243 0.47 -12.28 -3.41
CA PRO A 243 1.46 -11.62 -2.58
C PRO A 243 2.87 -11.90 -3.08
N ARG A 244 3.72 -10.87 -3.03
CA ARG A 244 5.12 -10.92 -3.43
C ARG A 244 5.94 -10.21 -2.36
N LEU A 245 7.13 -10.74 -2.09
CA LEU A 245 8.14 -10.01 -1.33
C LEU A 245 8.87 -9.07 -2.27
N MET A 246 9.02 -7.80 -1.88
CA MET A 246 9.73 -6.77 -2.66
C MET A 246 11.16 -7.21 -3.07
N ALA A 247 11.81 -8.06 -2.27
CA ALA A 247 13.17 -8.53 -2.51
C ALA A 247 13.30 -9.77 -3.44
N GLY A 248 12.20 -10.32 -3.99
CA GLY A 248 12.23 -11.61 -4.70
C GLY A 248 11.44 -11.65 -6.00
N LYS A 249 12.09 -12.12 -7.08
CA LYS A 249 11.38 -12.70 -8.23
C LYS A 249 10.78 -14.01 -7.76
N SER A 250 9.49 -14.04 -7.49
CA SER A 250 8.81 -15.25 -7.05
C SER A 250 7.82 -15.70 -8.12
N ASP A 251 8.24 -16.68 -8.92
CA ASP A 251 7.30 -17.66 -9.48
C ASP A 251 6.77 -18.48 -8.31
N MET A 252 5.77 -17.95 -7.59
CA MET A 252 5.11 -18.72 -6.56
C MET A 252 4.32 -19.86 -7.23
N PRO A 253 4.51 -21.12 -6.83
CA PRO A 253 3.56 -22.17 -7.18
C PRO A 253 2.16 -21.77 -6.68
N PRO A 254 1.07 -22.31 -7.27
CA PRO A 254 -0.29 -21.93 -6.91
C PRO A 254 -0.48 -22.02 -5.39
N LEU A 255 -0.98 -20.93 -4.80
CA LEU A 255 -1.20 -20.77 -3.37
C LEU A 255 -2.00 -21.98 -2.85
N LYS A 256 -1.33 -22.89 -2.14
CA LYS A 256 -1.98 -24.05 -1.55
C LYS A 256 -2.28 -23.73 -0.09
N LEU A 257 -3.52 -23.31 0.17
CA LEU A 257 -3.99 -22.99 1.52
C LEU A 257 -3.82 -24.21 2.45
N ASN A 258 -3.25 -23.99 3.63
CA ASN A 258 -3.07 -25.08 4.60
C ASN A 258 -4.33 -25.23 5.47
N ARG A 259 -5.09 -26.30 5.24
CA ARG A 259 -6.35 -26.55 5.95
C ARG A 259 -6.18 -26.87 7.44
N GLN A 260 -5.00 -27.28 7.88
CA GLN A 260 -4.70 -27.56 9.29
C GLN A 260 -3.26 -27.13 9.61
N PRO A 261 -3.02 -25.83 9.84
CA PRO A 261 -1.69 -25.39 10.22
C PRO A 261 -1.33 -25.93 11.60
N ASN A 262 -0.08 -26.40 11.70
CA ASN A 262 0.54 -26.76 12.96
C ASN A 262 0.97 -25.48 13.73
N HIS A 263 1.53 -25.66 14.92
CA HIS A 263 2.00 -24.55 15.75
C HIS A 263 3.06 -23.67 15.03
N GLU A 264 3.96 -24.30 14.27
CA GLU A 264 5.01 -23.59 13.52
C GLU A 264 4.41 -22.67 12.45
N ASN A 265 3.43 -23.16 11.69
CA ASN A 265 2.74 -22.35 10.68
C ASN A 265 2.01 -21.15 11.31
N LEU A 266 1.32 -21.36 12.43
CA LEU A 266 0.63 -20.29 13.15
C LEU A 266 1.62 -19.24 13.68
N GLN A 267 2.77 -19.68 14.19
CA GLN A 267 3.86 -18.79 14.59
C GLN A 267 4.38 -17.98 13.41
N VAL A 268 4.63 -18.63 12.27
CA VAL A 268 5.07 -17.95 11.03
C VAL A 268 4.03 -16.91 10.61
N TYR A 269 2.73 -17.20 10.66
CA TYR A 269 1.69 -16.24 10.29
C TYR A 269 1.70 -15.00 11.19
N LEU A 270 1.79 -15.19 12.51
CA LEU A 270 1.82 -14.07 13.46
C LEU A 270 3.11 -13.26 13.38
N THR A 271 4.26 -13.92 13.18
CA THR A 271 5.54 -13.25 12.97
C THR A 271 5.53 -12.48 11.64
N THR A 272 5.02 -13.07 10.57
CA THR A 272 4.92 -12.38 9.26
C THR A 272 4.08 -11.11 9.37
N TRP A 273 2.96 -11.15 10.10
CA TRP A 273 2.15 -9.95 10.37
C TRP A 273 2.92 -8.89 11.18
N LEU A 274 3.71 -9.33 12.17
CA LEU A 274 4.47 -8.47 13.07
C LEU A 274 5.62 -7.74 12.37
N GLU A 275 6.38 -8.45 11.55
CA GLU A 275 7.63 -7.95 10.97
C GLU A 275 7.43 -6.98 9.80
N GLU A 276 6.20 -6.88 9.27
CA GLU A 276 5.86 -6.02 8.13
C GLU A 276 6.87 -6.14 6.98
N LEU A 277 7.07 -7.35 6.47
CA LEU A 277 8.21 -7.75 5.62
C LEU A 277 8.44 -6.89 4.36
N ASN A 278 7.43 -6.18 3.87
CA ASN A 278 7.54 -5.30 2.71
C ASN A 278 7.71 -3.81 3.04
N ILE A 279 7.77 -3.45 4.32
CA ILE A 279 7.93 -2.07 4.79
C ILE A 279 9.36 -1.88 5.30
N ASP A 280 10.16 -1.15 4.52
CA ASP A 280 11.48 -0.71 4.96
C ASP A 280 11.35 0.58 5.76
N THR A 281 11.32 0.45 7.09
CA THR A 281 11.17 1.59 8.01
C THR A 281 12.34 2.57 7.91
N HIS A 282 13.57 2.10 7.67
CA HIS A 282 14.73 2.96 7.47
C HIS A 282 14.60 3.79 6.20
N ARG A 283 14.16 3.16 5.11
CA ARG A 283 13.89 3.87 3.85
C ARG A 283 12.79 4.91 4.01
N ILE A 284 11.71 4.58 4.73
CA ILE A 284 10.65 5.55 5.03
C ILE A 284 11.21 6.75 5.81
N ASP A 285 11.99 6.51 6.86
CA ASP A 285 12.56 7.60 7.67
C ASP A 285 13.52 8.48 6.85
N GLU A 286 14.32 7.88 5.96
CA GLU A 286 15.16 8.60 5.00
C GLU A 286 14.32 9.47 4.06
N MET A 287 13.25 8.92 3.47
CA MET A 287 12.36 9.66 2.57
C MET A 287 11.76 10.88 3.26
N PHE A 288 11.25 10.72 4.49
CA PHE A 288 10.70 11.84 5.26
C PHE A 288 11.79 12.87 5.61
N ALA A 289 13.00 12.46 5.99
CA ALA A 289 14.10 13.39 6.24
C ALA A 289 14.45 14.23 5.00
N ILE A 290 14.53 13.61 3.82
CA ILE A 290 14.82 14.35 2.57
C ILE A 290 13.69 15.34 2.25
N LEU A 291 12.44 14.94 2.46
CA LEU A 291 11.28 15.80 2.23
C LEU A 291 11.23 17.00 3.17
N GLU A 292 11.53 16.79 4.45
CA GLU A 292 11.59 17.85 5.45
C GLU A 292 12.68 18.88 5.11
N GLU A 293 13.84 18.41 4.65
CA GLU A 293 14.93 19.26 4.17
C GLU A 293 14.51 20.07 2.93
N GLU A 294 13.98 19.42 1.89
CA GLU A 294 13.57 20.09 0.65
C GLU A 294 12.42 21.10 0.90
N MET A 295 11.43 20.74 1.72
CA MET A 295 10.26 21.58 1.99
C MET A 295 10.47 22.64 3.08
N HIS A 296 11.53 22.51 3.87
CA HIS A 296 11.82 23.31 5.07
C HIS A 296 10.66 23.29 6.08
N VAL A 297 10.09 22.11 6.33
CA VAL A 297 9.00 21.87 7.31
C VAL A 297 9.19 20.53 8.00
N HIS A 298 8.61 20.35 9.19
CA HIS A 298 8.51 19.05 9.84
C HIS A 298 7.20 18.36 9.48
N LEU A 299 7.29 17.09 9.09
CA LEU A 299 6.20 16.20 8.73
C LEU A 299 6.11 15.13 9.82
N SER A 300 5.34 15.44 10.88
CA SER A 300 5.17 14.62 12.09
C SER A 300 4.79 13.17 11.84
#